data_AF-A0A6N3BK73-F1
#
_entry.id   AF-A0A6N3BK73-F1
#
_cell.length_a   1.000
_cell.length_b   1.000
_cell.length_c   1.000
_cell.angle_alpha   90.00
_cell.angle_beta   90.00
_cell.angle_gamma   90.00
#
_symmetry.space_group_name_H-M   'P 1'
#
loop_
_entity.id
_entity.type
_entity.pdbx_description
1 polymer ?
#
loop_
_entity_poly.entity_id
_entity_poly.type
_entity_poly.pdbx_seq_one_letter_code
_entity_poly.pdbx_strand_id
1 'polypeptide(L)' 'MGKLLNYAEQADEIVRLVMKENYSVSEAIKIVKEKATKNPDQSVPSSITKNSSKL' A
#
# COMPACT_ATOMS: atom_id res chain seq x y z
N MET A 1 3.88 14.41 -7.42
CA MET A 1 2.83 14.20 -6.40
C MET A 1 2.23 12.80 -6.58
N GLY A 2 2.98 11.72 -6.32
CA GLY A 2 2.54 10.35 -6.68
C GLY A 2 2.30 9.38 -5.53
N LYS A 3 2.51 9.79 -4.26
CA LYS A 3 2.51 8.85 -3.12
C LYS A 3 1.45 9.12 -2.05
N LEU A 4 0.93 10.35 -1.95
CA LEU A 4 -0.02 10.72 -0.90
C LEU A 4 -1.48 10.40 -1.24
N LEU A 5 -1.88 10.44 -2.53
CA LEU A 5 -3.23 10.05 -2.94
C LEU A 5 -3.53 8.59 -2.56
N ASN A 6 -2.52 7.72 -2.57
CA ASN A 6 -2.69 6.29 -2.39
C ASN A 6 -3.02 5.90 -0.93
N TYR A 7 -2.53 6.63 0.08
CA TYR A 7 -2.82 6.28 1.48
C TYR A 7 -4.23 6.69 1.93
N ALA A 8 -4.71 7.84 1.47
CA ALA A 8 -6.09 8.26 1.74
C ALA A 8 -7.09 7.30 1.08
N GLU A 9 -6.86 6.93 -0.18
CA GLU A 9 -7.69 5.95 -0.90
C GLU A 9 -7.65 4.55 -0.24
N GLN A 10 -6.48 4.10 0.23
CA GLN A 10 -6.37 2.84 0.98
C GLN A 10 -7.14 2.89 2.30
N ALA A 11 -7.10 4.02 3.02
CA ALA A 11 -7.84 4.18 4.27
C ALA A 11 -9.36 4.16 4.01
N ASP A 12 -9.83 4.84 2.97
CA ASP A 12 -11.25 4.83 2.58
C ASP A 12 -11.71 3.42 2.16
N GLU A 13 -10.88 2.66 1.44
CA GLU A 13 -11.16 1.28 1.06
C GLU A 13 -11.22 0.35 2.29
N ILE A 14 -10.36 0.56 3.31
CA ILE A 14 -10.44 -0.17 4.58
C ILE A 14 -11.74 0.16 5.31
N VAL A 15 -12.10 1.44 5.41
CA VAL A 15 -13.37 1.86 6.06
C VAL A 15 -14.57 1.25 5.34
N ARG A 16 -14.56 1.25 4.00
CA ARG A 16 -15.60 0.63 3.17
C ARG A 16 -15.73 -0.87 3.46
N LEU A 17 -14.62 -1.61 3.51
CA LEU A 17 -14.60 -3.05 3.81
C LEU A 17 -15.10 -3.36 5.22
N VAL A 18 -14.69 -2.57 6.21
CA VAL A 18 -15.08 -2.78 7.61
C VAL A 18 -16.55 -2.41 7.84
N MET A 19 -17.00 -1.26 7.33
CA MET A 19 -18.32 -0.73 7.66
C MET A 19 -19.44 -1.20 6.72
N LYS A 20 -19.15 -1.46 5.44
CA LYS A 20 -20.17 -1.90 4.47
C LYS A 20 -20.18 -3.40 4.24
N GLU A 21 -19.03 -4.05 4.37
CA GLU A 21 -18.86 -5.48 4.09
C GLU A 21 -18.58 -6.33 5.35
N ASN A 22 -18.59 -5.71 6.53
CA ASN A 22 -18.42 -6.37 7.83
C ASN A 22 -17.12 -7.18 7.98
N TYR A 23 -16.08 -6.86 7.22
CA TYR A 23 -14.77 -7.48 7.41
C TYR A 23 -14.14 -7.05 8.73
N SER A 24 -13.34 -7.93 9.31
CA SER A 24 -12.44 -7.50 10.38
C SER A 24 -11.40 -6.52 9.83
N VAL A 25 -10.93 -5.61 10.68
CA VAL A 25 -9.89 -4.63 10.31
C VAL A 25 -8.64 -5.34 9.75
N SER A 26 -8.26 -6.48 10.33
CA SER A 26 -7.10 -7.26 9.89
C SER A 26 -7.29 -7.85 8.48
N GLU A 27 -8.51 -8.31 8.14
CA GLU A 27 -8.81 -8.82 6.80
C GLU A 27 -8.84 -7.69 5.77
N ALA A 28 -9.47 -6.56 6.12
CA ALA A 28 -9.54 -5.40 5.24
C ALA A 28 -8.13 -4.88 4.87
N ILE A 29 -7.22 -4.78 5.84
CA ILE A 29 -5.82 -4.38 5.60
C ILE A 29 -5.12 -5.36 4.67
N LYS A 30 -5.34 -6.68 4.85
CA LYS A 30 -4.72 -7.70 4.01
C LYS A 30 -5.20 -7.60 2.55
N ILE A 31 -6.50 -7.42 2.34
CA ILE A 31 -7.13 -7.27 1.01
C ILE A 31 -6.57 -6.03 0.30
N VAL A 32 -6.52 -4.89 0.98
CA VAL A 32 -6.01 -3.64 0.41
C VAL A 32 -4.53 -3.75 0.07
N LYS A 33 -3.73 -4.36 0.95
CA LYS A 33 -2.31 -4.62 0.68
C LYS A 33 -2.10 -5.55 -0.52
N GLU A 34 -2.92 -6.59 -0.67
CA GLU A 34 -2.83 -7.50 -1.82
C GLU A 34 -3.18 -6.81 -3.15
N LYS A 35 -4.24 -5.99 -3.15
CA LYS A 35 -4.61 -5.15 -4.32
C LYS A 35 -3.48 -4.18 -4.70
N ALA A 36 -2.83 -3.59 -3.70
CA ALA A 36 -1.70 -2.70 -3.92
C ALA A 36 -0.49 -3.44 -4.53
N THR A 37 -0.24 -4.68 -4.13
CA THR A 37 0.93 -5.46 -4.61
C THR A 37 0.72 -6.02 -6.02
N LYS A 38 -0.53 -6.20 -6.46
CA LYS A 38 -0.87 -6.62 -7.83
C LYS A 38 -0.73 -5.49 -8.88
N ASN A 39 -0.55 -4.24 -8.44
CA ASN A 39 -0.15 -3.14 -9.32
C ASN A 39 1.39 -3.06 -9.36
N PRO A 40 2.05 -3.28 -10.52
CA PRO A 40 3.52 -3.25 -10.62
C PRO A 40 4.12 -1.87 -10.31
N ASP A 41 3.29 -0.82 -10.28
CA ASP A 41 3.70 0.56 -9.98
C ASP A 41 3.87 0.84 -8.48
N GLN A 42 3.46 -0.11 -7.61
CA GLN A 42 3.60 0.00 -6.16
C GLN A 42 4.79 -0.77 -5.59
N SER A 43 5.78 -1.11 -6.43
CA SER A 43 7.06 -1.61 -5.95
C SER A 43 7.60 -0.60 -4.92
N VAL A 44 7.50 -0.99 -3.66
CA VAL A 44 8.15 -0.31 -2.54
C VAL A 44 9.58 -0.06 -2.96
N PRO A 45 10.07 1.20 -2.96
CA PRO A 45 11.46 1.42 -3.27
C PRO A 45 12.24 0.69 -2.19
N SER A 46 12.83 -0.45 -2.55
CA SER A 46 13.86 -1.11 -1.77
C SER A 46 15.00 -0.12 -1.66
N SER A 47 14.96 0.68 -0.60
CA SER A 47 15.98 1.65 -0.29
C SER A 47 17.19 0.90 0.26
N ILE A 48 17.94 0.25 -0.64
CA ILE A 48 19.35 -0.08 -0.44
C ILE A 48 20.08 0.05 -1.79
N THR A 49 20.10 1.26 -2.36
CA THR A 49 21.26 1.65 -3.18
C THR A 49 22.30 2.21 -2.21
N LYS A 50 23.15 1.33 -1.66
CA LYS A 50 24.39 1.77 -1.03
C LYS A 50 25.41 1.94 -2.14
N ASN A 51 25.31 3.04 -2.86
CA ASN A 51 26.37 3.55 -3.70
C ASN A 51 27.47 4.11 -2.80
N SER A 52 28.55 3.36 -2.66
CA SER A 52 29.86 3.95 -2.40
C SER A 52 30.82 3.43 -3.45
N SER A 53 30.65 3.92 -4.68
CA SER A 53 31.79 4.10 -5.58
C SER A 53 32.70 5.15 -4.94
N LYS A 54 33.97 4.81 -4.70
CA LYS A 54 35.08 5.77 -4.78
C LYS A 54 36.42 5.04 -4.81
N LEU A 55 37.05 5.22 -5.98
CA LEU A 55 38.48 5.12 -6.30
C LEU A 55 39.12 3.73 -6.34
#